data_AF-A0A3A8F5Z9-F1
#
_entry.id   AF-A0A3A8F5Z9-F1
#
_cell.length_a   1.000
_cell.length_b   1.000
_cell.length_c   1.000
_cell.angle_alpha   90.00
_cell.angle_beta   90.00
_cell.angle_gamma   90.00
#
_symmetry.space_group_name_H-M   'P 1'
#
loop_
_entity.id
_entity.type
_entity.pdbx_description
1 polymer ?
#
loop_
_entity_poly.entity_id
_entity_poly.type
_entity_poly.pdbx_seq_one_letter_code
_entity_poly.pdbx_strand_id
1 'polypeptide(L)'
;VSKLISQDELNHSSNLKSKLKSLPTGHHNHIRLIEIESIDIQPCSGTHVRNTNEIQSVVCTKIKKVSKTNRRIEISWDKNFAEK
;
A
#
# COMPACT_ATOMS: atom_id res chain seq x y z
N VAL A 1 -5.56 -4.98 -7.61
CA VAL A 1 -5.09 -5.29 -8.99
C VAL A 1 -3.68 -4.73 -9.19
N SER A 2 -2.81 -5.39 -9.96
CA SER A 2 -1.47 -4.85 -10.28
C SER A 2 -1.44 -4.25 -11.68
N LYS A 3 -0.87 -3.04 -11.82
CA LYS A 3 -0.70 -2.33 -13.08
C LYS A 3 0.77 -1.94 -13.26
N LEU A 4 1.29 -2.02 -14.47
CA LEU A 4 2.59 -1.41 -14.81
C LEU A 4 2.31 -0.04 -15.42
N ILE A 5 3.07 0.97 -14.97
CA ILE A 5 3.02 2.31 -15.54
C ILE A 5 4.42 2.73 -15.98
N SER A 6 4.52 3.38 -17.13
CA SER A 6 5.76 3.99 -17.60
C SER A 6 6.01 5.34 -16.92
N GLN A 7 7.25 5.83 -16.98
CA GLN A 7 7.60 7.15 -16.46
C GLN A 7 6.82 8.27 -17.15
N ASP A 8 6.59 8.15 -18.45
CA ASP A 8 5.87 9.16 -19.24
C ASP A 8 4.39 9.21 -18.88
N GLU A 9 3.72 8.05 -18.76
CA GLU A 9 2.32 7.98 -18.33
C GLU A 9 2.13 8.53 -16.91
N LEU A 10 3.06 8.21 -16.01
CA LEU A 10 3.08 8.78 -14.67
C LEU A 10 3.26 10.31 -14.74
N ASN A 11 4.13 10.79 -15.64
CA ASN A 11 4.40 12.21 -15.80
C ASN A 11 3.19 13.03 -16.24
N HIS A 12 2.34 12.45 -17.09
CA HIS A 12 1.12 13.07 -17.60
C HIS A 12 -0.08 12.92 -16.65
N SER A 13 -0.01 12.00 -15.68
CA SER A 13 -1.11 11.70 -14.75
C SER A 13 -1.02 12.51 -13.46
N SER A 14 -1.53 13.75 -13.46
CA SER A 14 -1.51 14.65 -12.29
C SER A 14 -2.21 14.08 -11.04
N ASN A 15 -3.35 13.40 -11.21
CA ASN A 15 -4.10 12.75 -10.11
C ASN A 15 -3.31 11.60 -9.46
N LEU A 16 -2.48 10.92 -10.24
CA LEU A 16 -1.72 9.77 -9.76
C LEU A 16 -0.47 10.21 -8.97
N LYS A 17 0.21 11.26 -9.44
CA LYS A 17 1.36 11.85 -8.74
C LYS A 17 1.03 12.32 -7.33
N SER A 18 -0.17 12.86 -7.09
CA SER A 18 -0.57 13.32 -5.77
C SER A 18 -0.89 12.19 -4.79
N LYS A 19 -1.31 11.02 -5.29
CA LYS A 19 -1.59 9.83 -4.48
C LYS A 19 -0.31 9.03 -4.14
N LEU A 20 0.69 9.07 -5.01
CA LEU A 20 1.96 8.38 -4.83
C LEU A 20 2.89 9.20 -3.93
N LYS A 21 2.87 8.94 -2.62
CA LYS A 21 3.65 9.68 -1.61
C LYS A 21 5.18 9.52 -1.73
N SER A 22 5.64 8.44 -2.36
CA SER A 22 7.06 8.17 -2.53
C SER A 22 7.25 7.32 -3.78
N LEU A 23 7.76 7.96 -4.84
CA LEU A 23 8.33 7.23 -5.97
C LEU A 23 9.72 6.74 -5.53
N PRO A 24 10.06 5.46 -5.74
CA PRO A 24 11.44 5.01 -5.58
C PRO A 24 12.43 5.92 -6.37
N THR A 25 13.70 5.99 -6.01
CA THR A 25 14.68 6.71 -6.84
C THR A 25 15.33 5.71 -7.82
N GLY A 26 15.48 6.08 -9.10
CA GLY A 26 16.27 5.30 -10.07
C GLY A 26 15.56 4.15 -10.81
N HIS A 27 14.25 4.19 -11.04
CA HIS A 27 13.60 3.24 -11.95
C HIS A 27 13.71 3.71 -13.39
N HIS A 28 14.26 2.83 -14.24
CA HIS A 28 14.67 3.22 -15.59
C HIS A 28 13.62 2.97 -16.67
N ASN A 29 12.45 2.38 -16.39
CA ASN A 29 11.43 2.15 -17.43
C ASN A 29 9.98 2.10 -16.90
N HIS A 30 9.68 1.16 -16.01
CA HIS A 30 8.31 0.92 -15.52
C HIS A 30 8.24 0.77 -14.00
N ILE A 31 7.15 1.25 -13.41
CA ILE A 31 6.84 1.13 -11.99
C ILE A 31 5.64 0.21 -11.85
N ARG A 32 5.72 -0.75 -10.94
CA ARG A 32 4.59 -1.58 -10.57
C ARG A 32 3.74 -0.89 -9.52
N LEU A 33 2.49 -0.64 -9.88
CA LEU A 33 1.46 -0.09 -9.00
C LEU A 33 0.55 -1.21 -8.52
N ILE A 34 0.19 -1.13 -7.24
CA ILE A 34 -0.85 -1.93 -6.62
C ILE A 34 -2.00 -1.00 -6.28
N GLU A 35 -3.17 -1.34 -6.80
CA GLU A 35 -4.41 -0.62 -6.57
C GLU A 35 -5.37 -1.48 -5.75
N ILE A 36 -5.87 -0.87 -4.68
CA ILE A 36 -7.03 -1.32 -3.92
C ILE A 36 -8.17 -0.37 -4.29
N GLU A 37 -9.20 -0.91 -4.96
CA GLU A 37 -10.26 -0.13 -5.58
C GLU A 37 -10.89 0.86 -4.61
N SER A 38 -10.96 2.13 -5.03
CA SER A 38 -11.51 3.26 -4.26
C SER A 38 -10.81 3.58 -2.92
N ILE A 39 -9.77 2.83 -2.53
CA ILE A 39 -9.07 2.98 -1.25
C ILE A 39 -7.69 3.62 -1.46
N ASP A 40 -6.80 2.95 -2.22
CA ASP A 40 -5.42 3.39 -2.31
C ASP A 40 -4.71 2.86 -3.57
N ILE A 41 -3.69 3.60 -4.01
CA ILE A 41 -2.81 3.23 -5.12
C ILE A 41 -1.37 3.56 -4.77
N GLN A 42 -0.50 2.54 -4.71
CA GLN A 42 0.87 2.68 -4.24
C GLN A 42 1.86 1.94 -5.13
N PRO A 43 3.12 2.41 -5.21
CA PRO A 43 4.17 1.69 -5.91
C PRO A 43 4.70 0.56 -5.02
N CYS A 44 4.59 -0.69 -5.47
CA CYS A 44 5.07 -1.84 -4.70
C CYS A 44 5.52 -3.01 -5.60
N SER A 45 6.69 -3.56 -5.27
CA SER A 45 7.28 -4.73 -5.95
C SER A 45 7.05 -6.05 -5.20
N GLY A 46 6.27 -6.05 -4.10
CA GLY A 46 6.01 -7.24 -3.29
C GLY A 46 4.96 -8.19 -3.87
N THR A 47 4.85 -9.38 -3.28
CA THR A 47 3.76 -10.33 -3.56
C THR A 47 2.51 -9.93 -2.76
N HIS A 48 1.36 -9.86 -3.44
CA HIS A 48 0.09 -9.49 -2.82
C HIS A 48 -0.92 -10.62 -3.00
N VAL A 49 -1.84 -10.72 -2.05
CA VAL A 49 -3.09 -11.48 -2.19
C VAL A 49 -3.93 -10.90 -3.34
N ARG A 50 -4.84 -11.71 -3.89
CA ARG A 50 -5.68 -11.29 -5.03
C ARG A 50 -6.78 -10.32 -4.60
N ASN A 51 -7.32 -10.47 -3.39
CA ASN A 51 -8.39 -9.65 -2.85
C ASN A 51 -8.25 -9.40 -1.33
N THR A 52 -8.87 -8.34 -0.82
CA THR A 52 -8.77 -7.96 0.61
C THR A 52 -9.45 -8.94 1.55
N ASN A 53 -10.36 -9.81 1.08
CA ASN A 53 -11.01 -10.81 1.94
C ASN A 53 -10.08 -11.98 2.29
N GLU A 54 -8.97 -12.15 1.55
CA GLU A 54 -7.89 -13.07 1.93
C GLU A 54 -7.13 -12.54 3.16
N ILE A 55 -7.18 -11.23 3.42
CA ILE A 55 -6.69 -10.61 4.63
C ILE A 55 -7.78 -10.84 5.69
N GLN A 56 -7.54 -11.77 6.61
CA GLN A 56 -8.42 -12.05 7.74
C GLN A 56 -8.57 -10.82 8.67
N SER A 57 -9.33 -10.96 9.75
CA SER A 57 -9.45 -9.92 10.77
C SER A 57 -8.05 -9.44 11.24
N VAL A 58 -7.87 -8.12 11.30
CA VAL A 58 -6.62 -7.46 11.69
C VAL A 58 -6.87 -6.68 12.97
N VAL A 59 -5.96 -6.81 13.94
CA VAL A 59 -6.03 -6.09 15.22
C VAL A 59 -4.85 -5.14 15.38
N CYS A 60 -5.13 -3.96 15.92
CA CYS A 60 -4.10 -3.02 16.35
C CYS A 60 -3.59 -3.46 17.72
N THR A 61 -2.33 -3.91 17.79
CA THR A 61 -1.76 -4.43 19.04
C THR A 61 -1.13 -3.34 19.89
N LYS A 62 -0.56 -2.31 19.25
CA LYS A 62 0.12 -1.23 19.96
C LYS A 62 0.22 0.03 19.10
N ILE A 63 0.06 1.18 19.75
CA ILE A 63 0.32 2.49 19.12
C ILE A 63 1.43 3.19 19.92
N LYS A 64 2.53 3.54 19.24
CA LYS A 64 3.69 4.23 19.82
C LYS A 64 3.86 5.60 19.18
N LYS A 65 4.22 6.61 19.98
CA LYS A 65 4.64 7.91 19.46
C LYS A 65 6.08 7.83 18.97
N VAL A 66 6.31 8.19 17.70
CA VAL A 66 7.66 8.26 17.11
C VAL A 66 8.15 9.71 17.12
N SER A 67 7.29 10.66 16.76
CA SER A 67 7.61 12.09 16.77
C SER A 67 6.37 12.92 17.16
N LYS A 68 6.45 14.26 17.05
CA LYS A 68 5.31 15.15 17.29
C LYS A 68 4.10 14.74 16.45
N THR A 69 4.30 14.52 15.15
CA THR A 69 3.24 14.21 14.17
C THR A 69 3.14 12.72 13.83
N ASN A 70 4.23 11.95 13.90
CA ASN A 70 4.23 10.55 13.48
C ASN A 70 3.86 9.60 14.64
N ARG A 71 3.03 8.60 14.32
CA ARG A 71 2.71 7.46 15.17
C ARG A 71 3.10 6.17 14.45
N ARG A 72 3.65 5.21 15.19
CA ARG A 72 3.87 3.85 14.70
C ARG A 72 2.74 2.98 15.23
N ILE A 73 2.03 2.35 14.32
CA ILE A 73 0.94 1.43 14.61
C ILE A 73 1.48 0.02 14.34
N GLU A 74 1.46 -0.82 15.36
CA GLU A 74 1.76 -2.24 15.25
C GLU A 74 0.44 -3.00 15.07
N ILE A 75 0.36 -3.83 14.04
CA ILE A 75 -0.82 -4.62 13.68
C ILE A 75 -0.47 -6.10 13.66
N SER A 76 -1.45 -6.96 13.93
CA SER A 76 -1.34 -8.41 13.79
C SER A 76 -2.63 -9.02 13.25
N TRP A 77 -2.53 -10.25 12.77
CA TRP A 77 -3.71 -11.09 12.51
C TRP A 77 -4.46 -11.36 13.80
N ASP A 78 -5.79 -11.38 13.72
CA ASP A 78 -6.66 -11.82 14.79
C ASP A 78 -6.52 -13.33 14.97
N LYS A 79 -5.91 -13.74 16.09
CA LYS A 79 -5.68 -15.16 16.38
C LYS A 79 -6.97 -15.92 16.68
N ASN A 80 -8.05 -15.21 17.01
CA ASN A 80 -9.32 -15.81 17.40
C ASN A 80 -10.28 -15.94 16.21
N PHE A 81 -9.85 -15.57 14.99
CA PHE A 81 -10.69 -15.65 13.79
C PHE A 81 -11.12 -17.09 13.46
N ALA A 82 -10.28 -18.09 13.75
CA ALA A 82 -10.59 -19.50 13.46
C ALA A 82 -11.63 -20.12 14.40
N GLU A 83 -11.98 -19.45 15.52
CA GLU A 83 -12.95 -19.93 16.51
C GLU A 83 -14.37 -19.37 16.29
N LYS A 84 -14.57 -18.58 15.23
CA LYS A 84 -15.88 -18.05 14.79
C LYS A 84 -16.33 -18.73 13.51
#